data_AF-S4PCN7-F1
#
_entry.id   AF-S4PCN7-F1
#
_cell.length_a   1.000
_cell.length_b   1.000
_cell.length_c   1.000
_cell.angle_alpha   90.00
_cell.angle_beta   90.00
_cell.angle_gamma   90.00
#
_symmetry.space_group_name_H-M   'P 1'
#
loop_
_entity.id
_entity.type
_entity.pdbx_description
1 polymer ?
#
loop_
_entity_poly.entity_id
_entity_poly.type
_entity_poly.pdbx_seq_one_letter_code
_entity_poly.pdbx_strand_id
1 'polypeptide(L)'
;MLYLADNLSYFPYQVQDETLFIIHHIDIIISTSGSNLLQLFREGLIKTGNEEKETLDEEEDEEEADALEARLPPQTRPLRDAMRQARGCLLLLVLKQHLKQLYGFTDAKINQYSPSESVKVYEKAVSRRHAPIFEPKATIAQLHDTNDDHELDERGRRRLVDDYLEFKQLMLKFDPEEEEDEETPGAGASANAGTGAAGVAGAAA
;
A
#
# COMPACT_ATOMS: atom_id res chain seq x y z
N MET A 1 -10.16 14.49 -5.73
CA MET A 1 -9.10 13.46 -5.77
C MET A 1 -8.84 12.94 -7.18
N LEU A 2 -9.83 12.47 -7.95
CA LEU A 2 -9.63 11.94 -9.32
C LEU A 2 -8.78 12.84 -10.23
N TYR A 3 -9.12 14.13 -10.34
CA TYR A 3 -8.36 15.10 -11.14
C TYR A 3 -6.87 15.19 -10.76
N LEU A 4 -6.54 15.10 -9.47
CA LEU A 4 -5.15 15.15 -9.02
C LEU A 4 -4.40 13.87 -9.37
N ALA A 5 -5.02 12.70 -9.15
CA ALA A 5 -4.42 11.42 -9.49
C ALA A 5 -4.17 11.28 -11.00
N ASP A 6 -5.11 11.77 -11.81
CA ASP A 6 -4.97 11.81 -13.26
C ASP A 6 -3.75 12.65 -13.66
N ASN A 7 -3.63 13.88 -13.17
CA ASN A 7 -2.47 14.73 -13.45
C ASN A 7 -1.14 14.09 -13.00
N LEU A 8 -1.10 13.49 -11.80
CA LEU A 8 0.08 12.79 -11.31
C LEU A 8 0.49 11.62 -12.21
N SER A 9 -0.46 10.92 -12.83
CA SER A 9 -0.15 9.83 -13.76
C SER A 9 0.53 10.31 -15.06
N TYR A 10 0.25 11.56 -15.49
CA TYR A 10 0.73 12.09 -16.77
C TYR A 10 1.99 12.97 -16.68
N PHE A 11 2.44 13.37 -15.49
CA PHE A 11 3.60 14.25 -15.36
C PHE A 11 4.89 13.61 -15.91
N PRO A 12 5.71 14.36 -16.66
CA PRO A 12 6.93 13.84 -17.28
C PRO A 12 8.09 13.79 -16.28
N TYR A 13 8.05 12.81 -15.36
CA TYR A 13 9.15 12.59 -14.41
C TYR A 13 10.46 12.31 -15.13
N GLN A 14 11.55 12.94 -14.65
CA GLN A 14 12.86 12.94 -15.28
C GLN A 14 13.85 12.03 -14.55
N VAL A 15 13.78 11.95 -13.23
CA VAL A 15 14.68 11.16 -12.38
C VAL A 15 13.91 10.12 -11.55
N GLN A 16 14.61 9.08 -11.09
CA GLN A 16 13.96 8.03 -10.29
C GLN A 16 13.37 8.57 -8.98
N ASP A 17 14.08 9.50 -8.34
CA ASP A 17 13.67 10.10 -7.08
C ASP A 17 12.25 10.66 -7.12
N GLU A 18 11.87 11.40 -8.16
CA GLU A 18 10.55 12.03 -8.26
C GLU A 18 9.40 11.02 -8.20
N THR A 19 9.50 9.92 -8.96
CA THR A 19 8.44 8.90 -8.99
C THR A 19 8.46 8.04 -7.73
N LEU A 20 9.64 7.67 -7.24
CA LEU A 20 9.78 6.89 -6.00
C LEU A 20 9.29 7.67 -4.78
N PHE A 21 9.55 8.97 -4.72
CA PHE A 21 9.03 9.87 -3.68
C PHE A 21 7.51 9.86 -3.62
N ILE A 22 6.83 9.93 -4.78
CA ILE A 22 5.37 9.89 -4.85
C ILE A 22 4.83 8.54 -4.40
N ILE A 23 5.43 7.45 -4.87
CA ILE A 23 5.02 6.09 -4.45
C ILE A 23 5.18 5.93 -2.94
N HIS A 24 6.30 6.37 -2.38
CA HIS A 24 6.56 6.30 -0.95
C HIS A 24 5.53 7.10 -0.13
N HIS A 25 5.16 8.30 -0.57
CA HIS A 25 4.14 9.08 0.12
C HIS A 25 2.74 8.48 -0.03
N ILE A 26 2.45 7.84 -1.17
CA ILE A 26 1.21 7.06 -1.33
C ILE A 26 1.17 5.95 -0.27
N ASP A 27 2.27 5.22 -0.06
CA ASP A 27 2.34 4.13 0.91
C ASP A 27 2.14 4.62 2.35
N ILE A 28 2.77 5.74 2.73
CA ILE A 28 2.53 6.37 4.04
C ILE A 28 1.06 6.78 4.22
N ILE A 29 0.46 7.40 3.20
CA ILE A 29 -0.94 7.84 3.26
C ILE A 29 -1.86 6.62 3.39
N ILE A 30 -1.59 5.53 2.67
CA ILE A 30 -2.39 4.31 2.72
C ILE A 30 -2.26 3.63 4.09
N SER A 31 -1.04 3.47 4.61
CA SER A 31 -0.80 2.87 5.93
C SER A 31 -1.53 3.65 7.04
N THR A 32 -1.37 4.97 7.06
CA THR A 32 -1.97 5.82 8.11
C THR A 32 -3.49 5.99 7.96
N SER A 33 -3.97 6.22 6.74
CA SER A 33 -5.40 6.48 6.49
C SER A 33 -6.21 5.20 6.42
N GLY A 34 -5.62 4.10 5.95
CA GLY A 34 -6.27 2.79 5.80
C GLY A 34 -6.72 2.25 7.14
N SER A 35 -5.81 2.13 8.10
CA SER A 35 -6.12 1.65 9.46
C SER A 35 -7.13 2.54 10.16
N ASN A 36 -7.00 3.87 10.04
CA ASN A 36 -7.96 4.82 10.58
C ASN A 36 -9.37 4.63 9.99
N LEU A 37 -9.49 4.40 8.68
CA LEU A 37 -10.78 4.16 8.02
C LEU A 37 -11.40 2.81 8.39
N LEU A 38 -10.58 1.76 8.55
CA LEU A 38 -11.04 0.46 9.03
C LEU A 38 -11.58 0.58 10.47
N GLN A 39 -10.88 1.32 11.32
CA GLN A 39 -11.32 1.61 12.68
C GLN A 39 -12.62 2.41 12.71
N LEU A 40 -12.74 3.48 11.91
CA LEU A 40 -13.96 4.29 11.82
C LEU A 40 -15.18 3.46 11.40
N PHE A 41 -15.00 2.50 10.49
CA PHE A 41 -16.08 1.59 10.10
C PHE A 41 -16.49 0.69 11.27
N ARG A 42 -15.53 0.10 11.99
CA ARG A 42 -15.79 -0.75 13.16
C ARG A 42 -16.47 -0.02 14.30
N GLU A 43 -16.04 1.21 14.61
CA GLU A 43 -16.67 2.04 15.63
C GLU A 43 -18.12 2.41 15.29
N GLY A 44 -18.46 2.41 13.99
CA GLY A 44 -19.83 2.60 13.52
C GLY A 44 -20.75 1.39 13.68
N LEU A 45 -20.21 0.19 13.97
CA LEU A 45 -21.00 -1.02 14.18
C LEU A 45 -21.63 -1.06 15.57
N ILE A 46 -22.76 -1.75 15.68
CA ILE A 46 -23.39 -2.01 16.97
C ILE A 46 -22.51 -2.99 17.75
N LYS A 47 -22.07 -2.57 18.94
CA LYS A 47 -21.30 -3.41 19.87
C LYS A 47 -22.17 -4.53 20.41
N THR A 48 -21.72 -5.77 20.26
CA THR A 48 -22.31 -6.91 20.99
C THR A 48 -21.65 -6.98 22.35
N GLY A 49 -22.41 -7.21 23.42
CA GLY A 49 -21.96 -7.08 24.83
C GLY A 49 -20.80 -7.98 25.30
N ASN A 50 -20.13 -8.71 24.39
CA ASN A 50 -18.92 -9.47 24.64
C ASN A 50 -17.61 -8.69 24.34
N GLU A 51 -17.66 -7.54 23.66
CA GLU A 51 -16.46 -6.84 23.16
C GLU A 51 -15.77 -5.91 24.18
N GLU A 52 -16.19 -5.91 25.46
CA GLU A 52 -15.49 -5.12 26.49
C GLU A 52 -14.15 -5.74 26.95
N LYS A 53 -13.73 -6.90 26.39
CA LYS A 53 -12.58 -7.63 26.92
C LYS A 53 -11.57 -8.25 25.95
N GLU A 54 -11.70 -8.08 24.65
CA GLU A 54 -10.67 -8.52 23.71
C GLU A 54 -9.96 -7.31 23.13
N THR A 55 -8.91 -6.94 23.84
CA THR A 55 -7.76 -6.26 23.27
C THR A 55 -7.28 -7.06 22.05
N LEU A 56 -7.16 -6.36 20.92
CA LEU A 56 -6.06 -6.48 19.95
C LEU A 56 -5.24 -7.76 20.15
N ASP A 57 -5.57 -8.82 19.39
CA ASP A 57 -4.66 -9.83 18.85
C ASP A 57 -5.41 -11.14 18.55
N GLU A 58 -5.35 -11.54 17.27
CA GLU A 58 -5.23 -12.93 16.80
C GLU A 58 -6.45 -13.81 16.42
N GLU A 59 -7.73 -13.42 16.54
CA GLU A 59 -8.85 -14.30 16.08
C GLU A 59 -9.99 -13.62 15.28
N GLU A 60 -9.70 -12.60 14.46
CA GLU A 60 -10.70 -11.94 13.57
C GLU A 60 -10.75 -12.48 12.13
N ASP A 61 -10.16 -13.66 11.88
CA ASP A 61 -10.02 -14.23 10.53
C ASP A 61 -11.34 -14.74 9.93
N GLU A 62 -12.43 -14.77 10.70
CA GLU A 62 -13.77 -15.08 10.21
C GLU A 62 -14.80 -14.03 10.66
N GLU A 63 -14.55 -12.74 10.39
CA GLU A 63 -15.66 -11.78 10.20
C GLU A 63 -16.48 -12.21 8.97
N GLU A 64 -17.28 -13.27 9.13
CA GLU A 64 -18.21 -13.77 8.13
C GLU A 64 -19.16 -12.61 7.80
N ALA A 65 -19.31 -12.26 6.52
CA ALA A 65 -20.06 -11.08 6.08
C ALA A 65 -21.46 -10.97 6.73
N ASP A 66 -22.06 -12.11 7.07
CA ASP A 66 -23.32 -12.26 7.79
C ASP A 66 -23.28 -11.64 9.21
N ALA A 67 -22.20 -11.84 9.95
CA ALA A 67 -22.02 -11.30 11.30
C ALA A 67 -21.86 -9.76 11.29
N LEU A 68 -21.12 -9.24 10.29
CA LEU A 68 -20.99 -7.79 10.09
C LEU A 68 -22.32 -7.16 9.66
N GLU A 69 -23.06 -7.80 8.76
CA GLU A 69 -24.35 -7.31 8.29
C GLU A 69 -25.39 -7.21 9.43
N ALA A 70 -25.38 -8.17 10.35
CA ALA A 70 -26.24 -8.17 11.54
C ALA A 70 -25.92 -7.02 12.51
N ARG A 71 -24.68 -6.54 12.53
CA ARG A 71 -24.19 -5.45 13.41
C ARG A 71 -24.31 -4.07 12.77
N LEU A 72 -24.70 -3.97 11.50
CA LEU A 72 -24.86 -2.69 10.82
C LEU A 72 -25.96 -1.83 11.50
N PRO A 73 -25.68 -0.56 11.79
CA PRO A 73 -26.65 0.35 12.39
C PRO A 73 -27.85 0.60 11.45
N PRO A 74 -28.99 1.05 12.00
CA PRO A 74 -30.14 1.46 11.19
C PRO A 74 -29.83 2.64 10.25
N GLN A 75 -28.92 3.54 10.64
CA GLN A 75 -28.40 4.61 9.79
C GLN A 75 -27.00 4.26 9.32
N THR A 76 -26.81 3.96 8.03
CA THR A 76 -25.50 3.53 7.51
C THR A 76 -24.61 4.69 7.06
N ARG A 77 -25.11 5.93 7.11
CA ARG A 77 -24.41 7.12 6.60
C ARG A 77 -22.96 7.27 7.10
N PRO A 78 -22.64 7.10 8.40
CA PRO A 78 -21.25 7.22 8.86
C PRO A 78 -20.33 6.16 8.25
N LEU A 79 -20.81 4.93 8.10
CA LEU A 79 -20.06 3.81 7.51
C LEU A 79 -19.88 4.03 6.01
N ARG A 80 -20.91 4.54 5.34
CA ARG A 80 -20.85 4.93 3.92
C ARG A 80 -19.87 6.07 3.70
N ASP A 81 -19.81 7.06 4.59
CA ASP A 81 -18.85 8.17 4.50
C ASP A 81 -17.41 7.68 4.71
N ALA A 82 -17.19 6.74 5.64
CA ALA A 82 -15.90 6.07 5.80
C ALA A 82 -15.51 5.30 4.53
N MET A 83 -16.41 4.52 3.96
CA MET A 83 -16.16 3.77 2.70
C MET A 83 -15.98 4.68 1.50
N ARG A 84 -16.67 5.81 1.47
CA ARG A 84 -16.45 6.85 0.45
C ARG A 84 -15.05 7.45 0.56
N GLN A 85 -14.52 7.63 1.76
CA GLN A 85 -13.14 8.07 1.97
C GLN A 85 -12.13 6.98 1.56
N ALA A 86 -12.41 5.70 1.84
CA ALA A 86 -11.59 4.57 1.43
C ALA A 86 -11.39 4.48 -0.10
N ARG A 87 -12.36 4.94 -0.90
CA ARG A 87 -12.22 5.06 -2.37
C ARG A 87 -11.03 5.94 -2.78
N GLY A 88 -10.66 6.93 -1.96
CA GLY A 88 -9.47 7.75 -2.15
C GLY A 88 -8.18 6.92 -2.06
N CYS A 89 -8.09 6.05 -1.06
CA CYS A 89 -6.97 5.11 -0.90
C CYS A 89 -6.90 4.14 -2.08
N LEU A 90 -8.04 3.58 -2.51
CA LEU A 90 -8.10 2.71 -3.69
C LEU A 90 -7.63 3.41 -4.97
N LEU A 91 -8.00 4.67 -5.18
CA LEU A 91 -7.52 5.46 -6.31
C LEU A 91 -5.99 5.66 -6.25
N LEU A 92 -5.43 5.93 -5.06
CA LEU A 92 -3.99 6.07 -4.88
C LEU A 92 -3.24 4.75 -5.14
N LEU A 93 -3.84 3.61 -4.78
CA LEU A 93 -3.32 2.28 -5.11
C LEU A 93 -3.24 2.05 -6.63
N VAL A 94 -4.30 2.41 -7.36
CA VAL A 94 -4.30 2.33 -8.83
C VAL A 94 -3.24 3.26 -9.43
N LEU A 95 -3.05 4.46 -8.87
CA LEU A 95 -2.00 5.39 -9.28
C LEU A 95 -0.59 4.83 -9.02
N LYS A 96 -0.32 4.29 -7.82
CA LYS A 96 0.94 3.61 -7.49
C LYS A 96 1.24 2.52 -8.51
N GLN A 97 0.27 1.65 -8.77
CA GLN A 97 0.43 0.55 -9.72
C GLN A 97 0.72 1.05 -11.13
N HIS A 98 0.05 2.11 -11.58
CA HIS A 98 0.31 2.71 -12.87
C HIS A 98 1.72 3.31 -12.98
N LEU A 99 2.16 4.09 -11.99
CA LEU A 99 3.51 4.68 -11.97
C LEU A 99 4.60 3.59 -11.93
N LYS A 100 4.38 2.53 -11.14
CA LYS A 100 5.25 1.36 -11.08
C LYS A 100 5.42 0.72 -12.47
N GLN A 101 4.34 0.52 -13.21
CA GLN A 101 4.38 -0.06 -14.56
C GLN A 101 4.99 0.89 -15.59
N LEU A 102 4.59 2.16 -15.57
CA LEU A 102 5.02 3.18 -16.53
C LEU A 102 6.54 3.40 -16.49
N TYR A 103 7.14 3.37 -15.31
CA TYR A 103 8.58 3.55 -15.13
C TYR A 103 9.36 2.24 -14.91
N GLY A 104 8.64 1.13 -14.70
CA GLY A 104 9.19 -0.21 -14.59
C GLY A 104 9.99 -0.43 -13.31
N PHE A 105 9.50 0.09 -12.19
CA PHE A 105 10.06 -0.16 -10.86
C PHE A 105 9.64 -1.53 -10.32
N THR A 106 10.52 -2.15 -9.55
CA THR A 106 10.25 -3.38 -8.80
C THR A 106 9.85 -3.05 -7.37
N ASP A 107 9.14 -3.96 -6.70
CA ASP A 107 8.79 -3.79 -5.29
C ASP A 107 10.04 -3.62 -4.41
N ALA A 108 11.08 -4.42 -4.62
CA ALA A 108 12.36 -4.25 -3.93
C ALA A 108 12.96 -2.85 -4.07
N LYS A 109 12.83 -2.21 -5.24
CA LYS A 109 13.36 -0.84 -5.46
C LYS A 109 12.51 0.22 -4.76
N ILE A 110 11.19 -0.01 -4.67
CA ILE A 110 10.26 0.85 -3.95
C ILE A 110 10.50 0.74 -2.45
N ASN A 111 10.62 -0.48 -1.91
CA ASN A 111 10.81 -0.73 -0.49
C ASN A 111 12.16 -0.23 0.04
N GLN A 112 13.21 -0.27 -0.80
CA GLN A 112 14.53 0.25 -0.43
C GLN A 112 14.60 1.79 -0.42
N TYR A 113 13.65 2.47 -1.08
CA TYR A 113 13.70 3.92 -1.22
C TYR A 113 13.50 4.63 0.13
N SER A 114 14.38 5.59 0.43
CA SER A 114 14.24 6.49 1.57
C SER A 114 14.44 7.95 1.13
N PRO A 115 13.50 8.86 1.46
CA PRO A 115 13.67 10.30 1.18
C PRO A 115 14.87 10.94 1.91
N SER A 116 15.36 10.29 2.97
CA SER A 116 16.51 10.76 3.76
C SER A 116 17.85 10.33 3.15
N GLU A 117 17.84 9.42 2.18
CA GLU A 117 19.05 8.99 1.49
C GLU A 117 19.57 10.10 0.58
N SER A 118 20.87 10.07 0.27
CA SER A 118 21.48 11.05 -0.62
C SER A 118 20.80 11.03 -2.00
N VAL A 119 20.32 12.20 -2.44
CA VAL A 119 19.65 12.39 -3.75
C VAL A 119 20.47 11.79 -4.90
N LYS A 120 21.80 11.80 -4.81
CA LYS A 120 22.72 11.21 -5.79
C LYS A 120 22.49 9.72 -6.06
N VAL A 121 21.92 8.98 -5.11
CA VAL A 121 21.62 7.54 -5.25
C VAL A 121 20.48 7.31 -6.26
N TYR A 122 19.55 8.26 -6.38
CA TYR A 122 18.32 8.17 -7.19
C TYR A 122 18.24 9.21 -8.33
N GLU A 123 19.33 9.93 -8.62
CA GLU A 123 19.44 10.90 -9.73
C GLU A 123 19.42 10.28 -11.14
N LYS A 124 19.39 8.95 -11.24
CA LYS A 124 19.38 8.27 -12.53
C LYS A 124 18.14 8.66 -13.33
N ALA A 125 18.35 9.03 -14.59
CA ALA A 125 17.25 9.36 -15.50
C ALA A 125 16.30 8.17 -15.68
N VAL A 126 15.00 8.46 -15.74
CA VAL A 126 13.96 7.47 -16.02
C VAL A 126 13.48 7.56 -17.46
N SER A 127 12.96 6.45 -17.96
CA SER A 127 12.31 6.40 -19.27
C SER A 127 10.93 5.77 -19.11
N ARG A 128 9.96 6.32 -19.86
CA ARG A 128 8.61 5.76 -19.89
C ARG A 128 8.60 4.51 -20.74
N ARG A 129 8.10 3.43 -20.16
CA ARG A 129 7.79 2.18 -20.86
C ARG A 129 6.39 2.28 -21.45
N HIS A 130 6.04 1.33 -22.31
CA HIS A 130 4.67 1.16 -22.73
C HIS A 130 3.85 0.65 -21.54
N ALA A 131 2.91 1.45 -21.06
CA ALA A 131 1.96 1.08 -20.02
C ALA A 131 0.53 1.39 -20.50
N PRO A 132 -0.47 0.67 -20.00
CA PRO A 132 -1.87 1.01 -20.23
C PRO A 132 -2.16 2.45 -19.80
N ILE A 133 -3.08 3.10 -20.51
CA ILE A 133 -3.56 4.44 -20.15
C ILE A 133 -4.12 4.40 -18.73
N PHE A 134 -3.79 5.41 -17.93
CA PHE A 134 -4.37 5.56 -16.60
C PHE A 134 -5.86 5.88 -16.75
N GLU A 135 -6.72 4.92 -16.44
CA GLU A 135 -8.17 5.05 -16.53
C GLU A 135 -8.80 4.34 -15.32
N PRO A 136 -9.01 5.04 -14.19
CA PRO A 136 -9.57 4.44 -12.97
C PRO A 136 -11.08 4.27 -13.08
N LYS A 137 -11.51 3.28 -13.89
CA LYS A 137 -12.92 3.01 -14.23
C LYS A 137 -13.83 2.84 -13.03
N ALA A 138 -13.37 2.14 -11.99
CA ALA A 138 -14.12 1.94 -10.76
C ALA A 138 -14.42 3.28 -10.06
N THR A 139 -13.42 4.14 -9.91
CA THR A 139 -13.58 5.47 -9.32
C THR A 139 -14.50 6.35 -10.16
N ILE A 140 -14.40 6.30 -11.49
CA ILE A 140 -15.27 7.05 -12.40
C ILE A 140 -16.73 6.59 -12.24
N ALA A 141 -16.99 5.29 -12.29
CA ALA A 141 -18.34 4.73 -12.12
C ALA A 141 -18.97 5.16 -10.78
N GLN A 142 -18.19 5.15 -9.70
CA GLN A 142 -18.64 5.53 -8.36
C GLN A 142 -18.92 7.04 -8.21
N LEU A 143 -18.32 7.90 -9.03
CA LEU A 143 -18.61 9.35 -9.03
C LEU A 143 -19.93 9.67 -9.73
N HIS A 144 -20.37 8.81 -10.64
CA HIS A 144 -21.66 8.95 -11.32
C HIS A 144 -22.83 8.44 -10.50
N ASP A 145 -22.57 7.72 -9.39
CA ASP A 145 -23.61 7.25 -8.48
C ASP A 145 -24.05 8.41 -7.56
N THR A 146 -25.14 9.07 -7.92
CA THR A 146 -25.70 10.23 -7.20
C THR A 146 -26.69 9.83 -6.09
N ASN A 147 -26.85 8.53 -5.81
CA ASN A 147 -27.92 8.02 -4.95
C ASN A 147 -27.60 8.10 -3.44
N ASP A 148 -26.87 9.14 -3.03
CA ASP A 148 -26.25 9.24 -1.70
C ASP A 148 -27.25 9.60 -0.58
N ASP A 149 -28.46 10.10 -0.90
CA ASP A 149 -29.39 10.62 0.10
C ASP A 149 -30.36 9.58 0.67
N HIS A 150 -30.51 8.43 0.02
CA HIS A 150 -31.38 7.35 0.50
C HIS A 150 -30.62 6.35 1.36
N GLU A 151 -31.32 5.78 2.36
CA GLU A 151 -30.78 4.68 3.16
C GLU A 151 -30.64 3.42 2.31
N LEU A 152 -29.68 2.56 2.65
CA LEU A 152 -29.40 1.35 1.89
C LEU A 152 -30.52 0.32 2.10
N ASP A 153 -30.90 -0.33 1.00
CA ASP A 153 -31.68 -1.56 1.05
C ASP A 153 -30.80 -2.74 1.54
N GLU A 154 -31.40 -3.90 1.78
CA GLU A 154 -30.69 -5.11 2.23
C GLU A 154 -29.52 -5.45 1.30
N ARG A 155 -29.71 -5.31 -0.01
CA ARG A 155 -28.64 -5.50 -1.00
C ARG A 155 -27.52 -4.48 -0.88
N GLY A 156 -27.84 -3.20 -0.66
CA GLY A 156 -26.88 -2.14 -0.45
C GLY A 156 -26.09 -2.32 0.85
N ARG A 157 -26.74 -2.77 1.92
CA ARG A 157 -26.11 -3.11 3.21
C ARG A 157 -25.10 -4.25 3.04
N ARG A 158 -25.49 -5.33 2.36
CA ARG A 158 -24.60 -6.43 2.01
C ARG A 158 -23.37 -5.94 1.25
N ARG A 159 -23.59 -5.14 0.20
CA ARG A 159 -22.51 -4.58 -0.62
C ARG A 159 -21.56 -3.68 0.19
N LEU A 160 -22.09 -2.91 1.13
CA LEU A 160 -21.27 -2.06 2.00
C LEU A 160 -20.30 -2.89 2.86
N VAL A 161 -20.75 -4.06 3.34
CA VAL A 161 -19.92 -5.01 4.08
C VAL A 161 -18.89 -5.67 3.17
N ASP A 162 -19.29 -6.09 1.97
CA ASP A 162 -18.37 -6.67 0.99
C ASP A 162 -17.25 -5.68 0.61
N ASP A 163 -17.61 -4.42 0.33
CA ASP A 163 -16.66 -3.35 0.02
C ASP A 163 -15.68 -3.10 1.20
N TYR A 164 -16.18 -3.17 2.44
CA TYR A 164 -15.34 -3.06 3.65
C TYR A 164 -14.36 -4.23 3.79
N LEU A 165 -14.83 -5.47 3.60
CA LEU A 165 -14.00 -6.67 3.69
C LEU A 165 -12.92 -6.69 2.60
N GLU A 166 -13.27 -6.30 1.37
CA GLU A 166 -12.29 -6.15 0.30
C GLU A 166 -11.23 -5.10 0.66
N PHE A 167 -11.66 -3.96 1.22
CA PHE A 167 -10.74 -2.92 1.67
C PHE A 167 -9.84 -3.40 2.82
N LYS A 168 -10.39 -4.12 3.82
CA LYS A 168 -9.63 -4.73 4.93
C LYS A 168 -8.56 -5.68 4.41
N GLN A 169 -8.92 -6.59 3.51
CA GLN A 169 -7.96 -7.52 2.89
C GLN A 169 -6.88 -6.79 2.08
N LEU A 170 -7.25 -5.70 1.40
CA LEU A 170 -6.26 -4.87 0.70
C LEU A 170 -5.31 -4.22 1.69
N MET A 171 -5.78 -3.65 2.80
CA MET A 171 -4.90 -3.03 3.79
C MET A 171 -3.97 -4.05 4.46
N LEU A 172 -4.44 -5.26 4.78
CA LEU A 172 -3.61 -6.35 5.32
C LEU A 172 -2.49 -6.77 4.36
N LYS A 173 -2.76 -6.80 3.04
CA LYS A 173 -1.72 -7.07 2.03
C LYS A 173 -0.72 -5.93 1.84
N PHE A 174 -1.08 -4.72 2.28
CA PHE A 174 -0.28 -3.51 2.15
C PHE A 174 0.47 -3.17 3.44
N ASP A 175 0.22 -3.86 4.54
CA ASP A 175 0.95 -3.69 5.78
C ASP A 175 2.31 -4.37 5.64
N PRO A 176 3.43 -3.61 5.66
CA PRO A 176 4.77 -4.18 5.62
C PRO A 176 5.20 -4.69 7.01
N GLU A 177 4.29 -5.24 7.80
CA GLU A 177 4.67 -5.98 9.00
C GLU A 177 5.16 -7.37 8.56
N GLU A 178 6.48 -7.54 8.67
CA GLU A 178 7.21 -8.81 8.72
C GLU A 178 7.35 -9.59 7.40
N GLU A 179 8.09 -9.05 6.44
CA GLU A 179 9.21 -9.84 5.90
C GLU A 179 10.43 -9.59 6.80
N GLU A 180 10.33 -9.93 8.09
CA GLU A 180 11.51 -10.29 8.87
C GLU A 180 11.87 -11.74 8.49
N ASP A 181 13.17 -11.96 8.31
CA ASP A 181 13.88 -13.25 8.20
C ASP A 181 13.93 -13.96 6.83
N GLU A 182 14.95 -13.59 6.05
CA GLU A 182 16.21 -14.36 6.14
C GLU A 182 17.41 -13.38 6.11
N GLU A 183 17.79 -12.88 7.30
CA GLU A 183 19.22 -12.71 7.57
C GLU A 183 19.88 -14.07 7.31
N THR A 184 20.74 -14.17 6.29
CA THR A 184 21.74 -15.22 6.28
C THR A 184 22.89 -14.78 7.18
N PRO A 185 23.12 -15.41 8.34
CA PRO A 185 24.27 -15.09 9.17
C PRO A 185 25.48 -15.78 8.55
N GLY A 186 26.21 -15.04 7.72
CA GLY A 186 27.55 -15.41 7.28
C GLY A 186 28.62 -14.65 8.05
N ALA A 187 28.67 -14.80 9.39
CA ALA A 187 29.88 -14.50 10.15
C ALA A 187 31.06 -15.26 9.50
N GLY A 188 32.16 -14.63 9.06
CA GLY A 188 32.96 -13.66 9.78
C GLY A 188 34.12 -14.40 10.44
N ALA A 189 35.33 -14.31 9.88
CA ALA A 189 36.58 -14.15 10.63
C ALA A 189 37.80 -14.14 9.70
N SER A 190 38.43 -12.97 9.69
CA SER A 190 39.78 -12.67 9.21
C SER A 190 40.84 -13.30 10.12
N ALA A 191 41.96 -13.79 9.55
CA ALA A 191 43.30 -13.75 10.16
C ALA A 191 44.34 -14.15 9.09
N ASN A 192 45.02 -13.20 8.44
CA ASN A 192 46.24 -12.54 8.89
C ASN A 192 47.51 -13.40 8.65
N ALA A 193 48.41 -12.91 7.79
CA ALA A 193 49.84 -12.75 8.07
C ALA A 193 50.62 -12.62 6.75
N GLY A 194 51.08 -11.40 6.47
CA GLY A 194 52.21 -11.21 5.58
C GLY A 194 53.49 -11.72 6.25
N THR A 195 54.28 -12.49 5.50
CA THR A 195 55.70 -12.69 5.74
C THR A 195 56.41 -12.68 4.39
N GLY A 196 57.29 -11.69 4.22
CA GLY A 196 58.14 -11.59 3.04
C GLY A 196 59.24 -12.65 3.04
N ALA A 197 59.71 -13.00 1.85
CA ALA A 197 61.08 -13.46 1.64
C ALA A 197 61.45 -13.29 0.16
N ALA A 198 62.59 -12.64 -0.04
CA ALA A 198 63.25 -12.44 -1.31
C ALA A 198 63.64 -13.76 -1.99
N GLY A 199 63.61 -13.78 -3.33
CA GLY A 199 64.13 -14.85 -4.16
C GLY A 199 64.57 -14.31 -5.51
N VAL A 200 65.88 -14.27 -5.70
CA VAL A 200 66.61 -13.71 -6.84
C VAL A 200 66.79 -14.78 -7.93
N ALA A 201 66.86 -14.32 -9.18
CA ALA A 201 67.56 -14.92 -10.34
C ALA A 201 66.99 -16.17 -11.06
N GLY A 202 66.94 -16.10 -12.39
CA GLY A 202 67.16 -17.27 -13.26
C GLY A 202 66.42 -17.36 -14.60
N ALA A 203 67.06 -16.84 -15.66
CA ALA A 203 67.24 -17.45 -16.99
C ALA A 203 66.10 -17.58 -18.04
N ALA A 204 66.45 -17.05 -19.22
CA ALA A 204 66.30 -17.62 -20.58
C ALA A 204 64.94 -17.60 -21.29
N ALA A 205 64.78 -16.68 -22.24
CA ALA A 205 64.86 -16.95 -23.69
C ALA A 205 65.01 -15.63 -24.47
#